data_AF-A0A971R795-F1
#
_entry.id   AF-A0A971R795-F1
#
_cell.length_a   1.000
_cell.length_b   1.000
_cell.length_c   1.000
_cell.angle_alpha   90.00
_cell.angle_beta   90.00
_cell.angle_gamma   90.00
#
_symmetry.space_group_name_H-M   'P 1'
#
loop_
_entity.id
_entity.type
_entity.pdbx_description
1 polymer ?
#
loop_
_entity_poly.entity_id
_entity_poly.type
_entity_poly.pdbx_seq_one_letter_code
_entity_poly.pdbx_strand_id
1 'polypeptide(L)' 'ACRLVDQGERVARIEFERPLRDIAPGQAVVMYNGTQVIGGGTIRCALDD' A
#
# COMPACT_ATOMS: atom_id res chain seq x y z
N ALA A 1 -6.83 7.52 6.01
CA ALA A 1 -5.75 6.66 6.50
C ALA A 1 -5.81 5.31 5.78
N CYS A 2 -4.91 4.39 6.10
CA CYS A 2 -4.92 3.04 5.56
C CYS A 2 -4.52 2.05 6.65
N ARG A 3 -4.90 0.79 6.47
CA ARG A 3 -4.45 -0.33 7.29
C ARG A 3 -3.46 -1.17 6.50
N LEU A 4 -2.35 -1.53 7.14
CA LEU A 4 -1.39 -2.49 6.60
C LEU A 4 -1.69 -3.87 7.17
N VAL A 5 -1.78 -4.89 6.32
CA VAL A 5 -1.91 -6.29 6.71
C VAL A 5 -0.72 -7.05 6.14
N ASP A 6 0.14 -7.58 7.01
CA ASP A 6 1.25 -8.44 6.60
C ASP A 6 0.71 -9.72 5.93
N GLN A 7 1.29 -10.10 4.80
CA GLN A 7 0.97 -11.32 4.06
C GLN A 7 2.14 -12.31 4.07
N GLY A 8 3.24 -11.99 4.77
CA GLY A 8 4.47 -12.77 4.71
C GLY A 8 5.26 -12.50 3.42
N GLU A 9 6.42 -13.16 3.29
CA GLU A 9 7.27 -13.10 2.08
C GLU A 9 7.59 -11.69 1.56
N ARG A 10 7.69 -10.70 2.46
CA ARG A 10 7.90 -9.28 2.13
C ARG A 10 6.76 -8.67 1.29
N VAL A 11 5.56 -9.19 1.44
CA VAL A 11 4.33 -8.71 0.81
C VAL A 11 3.39 -8.21 1.90
N ALA A 12 2.73 -7.08 1.64
CA ALA A 12 1.67 -6.57 2.49
C ALA A 12 0.47 -6.16 1.65
N ARG A 13 -0.73 -6.33 2.21
CA ARG A 13 -1.97 -5.76 1.67
C ARG A 13 -2.21 -4.41 2.34
N ILE A 14 -2.55 -3.41 1.52
CA ILE A 14 -2.88 -2.06 1.99
C ILE A 14 -4.38 -1.85 1.75
N GLU A 15 -5.12 -1.62 2.83
CA GLU A 15 -6.55 -1.34 2.79
C GLU A 15 -6.77 0.15 3.04
N PHE A 16 -7.29 0.86 2.04
CA PHE A 16 -7.57 2.28 2.16
C PHE A 16 -8.98 2.51 2.72
N GLU A 17 -9.13 3.49 3.62
CA GLU A 17 -10.45 3.86 4.16
C GLU A 17 -11.40 4.41 3.09
N ARG A 18 -10.86 4.91 1.98
CA ARG A 18 -11.61 5.37 0.81
C ARG A 18 -10.92 4.86 -0.45
N PRO A 19 -11.68 4.49 -1.50
CA PRO A 19 -11.10 4.04 -2.77
C PRO A 19 -10.17 5.10 -3.35
N LEU A 20 -9.03 4.64 -3.86
CA LEU A 20 -8.12 5.44 -4.66
C LEU A 20 -8.28 5.03 -6.13
N ARG A 21 -7.96 5.97 -7.04
CA ARG A 21 -8.01 5.72 -8.48
C ARG A 21 -6.59 5.59 -9.03
N ASP A 22 -6.48 4.96 -10.20
CA ASP A 22 -5.25 4.89 -11.00
C ASP A 22 -4.05 4.30 -10.26
N ILE A 23 -4.30 3.33 -9.36
CA ILE A 23 -3.26 2.53 -8.70
C ILE A 23 -2.68 1.55 -9.72
N ALA A 24 -1.45 1.80 -10.17
CA ALA A 24 -0.84 1.02 -11.24
C ALA A 24 0.28 0.10 -10.73
N PRO A 25 0.33 -1.17 -11.16
CA PRO A 25 1.47 -2.06 -10.93
C PRO A 25 2.78 -1.44 -11.43
N GLY A 26 3.86 -1.64 -10.67
CA GLY A 26 5.18 -1.08 -10.97
C GLY A 26 5.44 0.31 -10.38
N GLN A 27 4.39 1.04 -9.94
CA GLN A 27 4.58 2.28 -9.18
C GLN A 27 5.13 1.98 -7.78
N ALA A 28 5.82 2.96 -7.19
CA ALA A 28 6.26 2.89 -5.81
C ALA A 28 5.13 3.31 -4.85
N VAL A 29 5.03 2.62 -3.73
CA VAL A 29 4.23 3.01 -2.57
C VAL A 29 5.15 3.40 -1.42
N VAL A 30 4.80 4.46 -0.69
CA VAL A 30 5.53 4.93 0.50
C VAL A 30 4.56 4.99 1.66
N MET A 31 4.97 4.42 2.79
CA MET A 31 4.17 4.35 4.00
C MET A 31 4.65 5.39 5.01
N TYR A 32 3.71 6.18 5.53
CA TYR A 32 3.97 7.23 6.51
C TYR A 32 3.23 6.94 7.82
N ASN A 33 3.89 7.19 8.95
CA ASN A 33 3.27 7.35 10.27
C ASN A 33 3.39 8.82 10.69
N GLY A 34 2.32 9.58 10.54
CA GLY A 34 2.38 11.05 10.64
C GLY A 34 3.28 11.63 9.54
N THR A 35 4.39 12.25 9.95
CA THR A 35 5.40 12.82 9.03
C THR A 35 6.59 11.88 8.78
N GLN A 36 6.66 10.75 9.47
CA GLN A 36 7.78 9.82 9.38
C GLN A 36 7.54 8.78 8.29
N VAL A 37 8.53 8.57 7.42
CA VAL A 37 8.56 7.42 6.50
C VAL A 37 8.91 6.16 7.28
N ILE A 38 8.05 5.14 7.20
CA ILE A 38 8.24 3.86 7.89
C ILE A 38 8.54 2.71 6.93
N GLY A 39 8.45 2.96 5.62
CA GLY A 39 8.84 1.98 4.59
C GLY A 39 8.24 2.29 3.23
N GLY A 40 8.40 1.35 2.31
CA GLY A 40 7.83 1.42 0.97
C GLY A 40 8.02 0.12 0.21
N GLY A 41 7.54 0.10 -1.02
CA GLY A 41 7.65 -1.04 -1.91
C GLY A 41 7.15 -0.73 -3.31
N THR A 42 7.09 -1.76 -4.15
CA THR A 42 6.51 -1.67 -5.50
C THR A 42 5.13 -2.28 -5.48
N ILE A 43 4.16 -1.57 -6.05
CA ILE A 43 2.78 -2.04 -6.18
C ILE A 43 2.77 -3.23 -7.13
N ARG A 44 2.33 -4.40 -6.65
CA ARG A 44 2.23 -5.63 -7.45
C ARG A 44 0.92 -5.71 -8.22
N CYS A 45 -0.18 -5.35 -7.57
CA CYS A 45 -1.52 -5.34 -8.14
C CYS A 45 -2.41 -4.33 -7.39
N ALA A 46 -3.45 -3.85 -8.06
CA ALA A 46 -4.60 -3.24 -7.42
C ALA A 46 -5.67 -4.33 -7.23
N LEU A 47 -6.39 -4.26 -6.11
CA LEU A 47 -7.51 -5.15 -5.81
C LEU A 47 -8.77 -4.28 -5.88
N ASP A 48 -9.77 -4.76 -6.61
CA ASP A 48 -11.13 -4.23 -6.56
C ASP A 48 -11.95 -5.15 -5.63
N ASP A 49 -12.90 -4.57 -4.90
CA ASP A 49 -13.92 -5.33 -4.14
C ASP A 49 -14.96 -5.94 -5.09
#